data_AF-A0A9W4CHB2-F1
#
_entry.id   AF-A0A9W4CHB2-F1
#
_cell.length_a   1.000
_cell.length_b   1.000
_cell.length_c   1.000
_cell.angle_alpha   90.00
_cell.angle_beta   90.00
_cell.angle_gamma   90.00
#
_symmetry.space_group_name_H-M   'P 1'
#
loop_
_entity.id
_entity.type
_entity.pdbx_description
1 polymer ?
#
loop_
_entity_poly.entity_id
_entity_poly.type
_entity_poly.pdbx_seq_one_letter_code
_entity_poly.pdbx_strand_id
1 'polypeptide(L)'
;MPENTLSWNPDPTILDQLLTLADQRHQSVESLITEAVKLYIQEQLKVPDLESDPLVGLFAGSPNLASDAENQLQQEMTQTSGWTWKKP
;
A
#
# COMPACT_ATOMS: atom_id res chain seq x y z
N MET A 1 -6.22 -26.72 23.82
CA MET A 1 -6.36 -25.59 22.87
C MET A 1 -7.25 -24.58 23.54
N PRO A 2 -6.83 -23.33 23.78
CA PRO A 2 -7.70 -22.37 24.44
C PRO A 2 -8.88 -22.08 23.52
N GLU A 3 -10.10 -22.26 24.03
CA GLU A 3 -11.33 -21.93 23.30
C GLU A 3 -11.45 -20.40 23.34
N ASN A 4 -11.00 -19.76 22.27
CA ASN A 4 -11.01 -18.31 22.13
C ASN A 4 -12.43 -17.86 21.80
N THR A 5 -13.33 -17.92 22.79
CA THR A 5 -14.75 -17.60 22.62
C THR A 5 -14.92 -16.10 22.42
N LEU A 6 -15.18 -15.69 21.18
CA LEU A 6 -15.52 -14.30 20.86
C LEU A 6 -16.92 -13.99 21.39
N SER A 7 -16.99 -13.25 22.49
CA SER A 7 -18.25 -12.71 23.01
C SER A 7 -18.66 -11.51 22.16
N TRP A 8 -19.32 -11.79 21.03
CA TRP A 8 -19.82 -10.78 20.11
C TRP A 8 -21.30 -10.51 20.39
N ASN A 9 -21.65 -9.25 20.66
CA ASN A 9 -23.03 -8.79 20.80
C ASN A 9 -23.34 -7.79 19.68
N PRO A 10 -23.81 -8.25 18.50
CA PRO A 10 -24.14 -7.37 17.40
C PRO A 10 -25.32 -6.45 17.71
N ASP A 11 -25.38 -5.34 16.99
CA ASP A 11 -26.60 -4.55 16.91
C ASP A 11 -27.75 -5.45 16.40
N PRO A 12 -28.96 -5.37 16.99
CA PRO A 12 -30.10 -6.18 16.57
C PRO A 12 -30.44 -6.03 15.09
N THR A 13 -30.22 -4.85 14.51
CA THR A 13 -30.45 -4.61 13.07
C THR A 13 -29.46 -5.37 12.19
N ILE A 14 -28.21 -5.50 12.64
CA ILE A 14 -27.17 -6.25 11.94
C ILE A 14 -27.46 -7.75 12.04
N LEU A 15 -27.92 -8.22 13.21
CA LEU A 15 -28.28 -9.62 13.40
C LEU A 15 -29.41 -10.05 12.45
N ASP A 16 -30.45 -9.22 12.30
CA ASP A 16 -31.59 -9.49 11.42
C ASP A 16 -31.19 -9.55 9.93
N GLN A 17 -30.34 -8.62 9.50
CA GLN A 17 -29.77 -8.64 8.15
C GLN A 17 -28.92 -9.88 7.90
N LEU A 18 -28.15 -10.30 8.90
CA LEU A 18 -27.24 -11.44 8.77
C LEU A 18 -28.00 -12.77 8.75
N LEU A 19 -29.09 -12.89 9.53
CA LEU A 19 -30.02 -14.02 9.45
C LEU A 19 -30.71 -14.09 8.09
N THR A 20 -31.21 -12.95 7.59
CA THR A 20 -31.81 -12.87 6.25
C THR A 20 -30.83 -13.31 5.17
N LEU A 21 -29.57 -12.89 5.27
CA LEU A 21 -28.51 -13.22 4.31
C LEU A 21 -28.06 -14.69 4.43
N ALA A 22 -28.06 -15.25 5.63
CA ALA A 22 -27.84 -16.67 5.89
C ALA A 22 -28.91 -17.54 5.23
N ASP A 23 -30.18 -17.15 5.39
CA ASP A 23 -31.30 -17.83 4.75
C ASP A 23 -31.22 -17.76 3.22
N GLN A 24 -30.90 -16.58 2.66
CA GLN A 24 -30.74 -16.39 1.22
C GLN A 24 -29.59 -17.21 0.62
N ARG A 25 -28.49 -17.37 1.35
CA ARG A 25 -27.29 -18.08 0.88
C ARG A 25 -27.29 -19.56 1.27
N HIS A 26 -28.28 -20.02 2.04
CA HIS A 26 -28.36 -21.37 2.61
C HIS A 26 -27.07 -21.75 3.36
N GLN A 27 -26.50 -20.77 4.08
CA GLN A 27 -25.26 -20.91 4.83
C GLN A 27 -25.53 -20.65 6.31
N SER A 28 -24.72 -21.24 7.18
CA SER A 28 -24.80 -20.91 8.60
C SER A 28 -24.25 -19.52 8.87
N VAL A 29 -24.80 -18.87 9.89
CA VAL A 29 -24.37 -17.53 10.34
C VAL A 29 -22.88 -17.53 10.71
N GLU A 30 -22.40 -18.59 11.34
CA GLU A 30 -20.99 -18.74 11.71
C GLU A 30 -20.07 -18.81 10.48
N SER A 31 -20.51 -19.49 9.43
CA SER A 31 -19.75 -19.57 8.17
C SER A 31 -19.64 -18.20 7.51
N LEU A 32 -20.74 -17.44 7.48
CA LEU A 32 -20.76 -16.08 6.94
C LEU A 32 -19.87 -15.13 7.73
N ILE A 33 -19.92 -15.18 9.06
CA ILE A 33 -19.07 -14.36 9.93
C ILE A 33 -17.60 -14.74 9.72
N THR A 34 -17.29 -16.03 9.62
CA THR A 34 -15.91 -16.50 9.37
C THR A 34 -15.37 -15.98 8.04
N GLU A 35 -16.19 -16.00 6.99
CA GLU A 35 -15.83 -15.48 5.68
C GLU A 35 -15.64 -13.96 5.72
N ALA A 36 -16.56 -13.22 6.32
CA ALA A 36 -16.48 -11.78 6.47
C ALA A 36 -15.22 -11.34 7.23
N VAL A 37 -14.87 -12.04 8.32
CA VAL A 37 -13.65 -11.78 9.09
C VAL A 37 -12.40 -12.08 8.26
N LYS A 38 -12.38 -13.18 7.49
CA LYS A 38 -11.27 -13.49 6.59
C LYS A 38 -11.06 -12.40 5.54
N LEU A 39 -12.13 -11.94 4.90
CA LEU A 39 -12.08 -10.89 3.89
C LEU A 39 -11.59 -9.57 4.49
N TYR A 40 -12.11 -9.19 5.66
CA TYR A 40 -11.66 -7.97 6.36
C TYR A 40 -10.18 -8.02 6.70
N ILE A 41 -9.68 -9.14 7.23
CA ILE A 41 -8.25 -9.30 7.54
C ILE A 41 -7.42 -9.24 6.25
N GLN A 42 -7.86 -9.88 5.16
CA GLN A 42 -7.17 -9.83 3.88
C GLN A 42 -7.09 -8.41 3.32
N GLU A 43 -8.17 -7.63 3.44
CA GLU A 43 -8.21 -6.24 3.00
C GLU A 43 -7.32 -5.33 3.86
N GLN A 44 -7.32 -5.52 5.18
CA GLN A 44 -6.43 -4.80 6.11
C GLN A 44 -4.94 -5.12 5.88
N LEU A 45 -4.63 -6.34 5.46
CA LEU A 45 -3.26 -6.76 5.13
C LEU A 45 -2.82 -6.35 3.73
N LYS A 46 -3.72 -5.75 2.93
CA LYS A 46 -3.37 -5.24 1.61
C LYS A 46 -2.51 -4.00 1.80
N VAL A 47 -1.20 -4.19 1.71
CA VAL A 47 -0.24 -3.08 1.66
C VAL A 47 -0.67 -2.18 0.50
N PRO A 48 -0.82 -0.86 0.71
CA PRO A 48 -1.14 0.04 -0.38
C PRO A 48 -0.07 -0.13 -1.46
N ASP A 49 -0.52 -0.34 -2.70
CA ASP A 49 0.34 -0.48 -3.86
C ASP A 49 0.97 0.87 -4.18
N LEU A 50 2.06 1.19 -3.47
CA LEU A 50 2.84 2.41 -3.63
C LEU A 50 3.61 2.44 -4.96
N GLU A 51 3.70 1.32 -5.68
CA GLU A 51 4.32 1.29 -7.02
C GLU A 51 3.40 1.86 -8.10
N SER A 52 2.08 1.89 -7.84
CA SER A 52 1.07 2.47 -8.72
C SER A 52 0.93 3.99 -8.54
N ASP A 53 1.52 4.58 -7.51
CA ASP A 53 1.42 6.03 -7.29
C ASP A 53 2.36 6.78 -8.25
N PRO A 54 1.82 7.48 -9.27
CA PRO A 54 2.62 8.21 -10.25
C PRO A 54 3.40 9.38 -9.60
N LEU A 55 3.02 9.81 -8.40
CA LEU A 55 3.76 10.82 -7.63
C LEU A 55 4.98 10.23 -6.93
N VAL A 56 4.95 8.95 -6.53
CA VAL A 56 6.12 8.27 -5.92
C VAL A 56 7.25 8.18 -6.94
N GLY A 57 6.94 7.93 -8.21
CA GLY A 57 7.92 7.97 -9.31
C GLY A 57 8.49 9.37 -9.62
N LEU A 58 7.76 10.44 -9.30
CA LEU A 58 8.22 11.83 -9.51
C LEU A 58 9.20 12.30 -8.43
N PHE A 59 9.07 11.81 -7.20
CA PHE A 59 9.97 12.13 -6.09
C PHE A 59 11.07 11.08 -5.86
N ALA A 60 11.04 9.97 -6.59
CA ALA A 60 12.15 9.02 -6.66
C ALA A 60 13.33 9.67 -7.39
N GLY A 61 14.05 10.56 -6.69
CA GLY A 61 15.29 11.13 -7.20
C GLY A 61 16.28 10.01 -7.55
N SER A 62 17.00 10.14 -8.67
CA SER A 62 18.12 9.24 -8.93
C SER A 62 19.07 9.31 -7.73
N PRO A 63 19.50 8.18 -7.16
CA PRO A 63 20.41 8.17 -6.01
C PRO A 63 21.72 8.90 -6.31
N ASN A 64 22.05 9.06 -7.59
CA ASN A 64 23.24 9.73 -8.08
C ASN A 64 22.95 11.07 -8.76
N LEU A 65 21.72 11.62 -8.68
CA LEU A 65 21.34 12.83 -9.41
C LEU A 65 22.31 14.00 -9.18
N ALA A 66 22.74 14.20 -7.93
CA ALA A 66 23.71 15.24 -7.60
C ALA A 66 25.09 14.99 -8.25
N SER A 67 25.55 13.74 -8.22
CA SER A 67 26.81 13.32 -8.84
C SER A 67 26.76 13.42 -10.37
N ASP A 68 25.65 13.00 -10.97
CA ASP A 68 25.44 13.02 -12.42
C ASP A 68 25.35 14.46 -12.94
N ALA A 69 24.66 15.34 -12.20
CA ALA A 69 24.59 16.77 -12.52
C ALA A 69 25.97 17.45 -12.46
N GLU A 70 26.76 17.15 -11.42
CA GLU A 70 28.13 17.67 -11.28
C GLU A 70 29.04 17.17 -12.41
N ASN A 71 28.95 15.89 -12.76
CA ASN A 71 29.70 15.30 -13.87
C ASN A 71 29.33 15.96 -15.21
N GLN A 72 28.04 16.21 -15.44
CA GLN A 72 27.56 16.84 -16.66
C GLN A 72 28.03 18.30 -16.75
N LEU A 73 27.94 19.06 -15.65
CA LEU A 73 28.47 20.41 -15.56
C LEU A 73 29.96 20.45 -15.86
N GLN A 74 30.75 19.55 -15.27
CA GLN A 74 32.19 19.49 -15.54
C GLN A 74 32.50 19.17 -17.01
N GLN A 75 31.75 18.26 -17.64
CA GLN A 75 31.90 17.95 -19.06
C GLN A 75 31.57 19.14 -19.96
N GLU A 76 30.45 19.83 -19.73
CA GLU A 76 30.06 20.99 -20.53
C GLU A 76 31.02 22.17 -20.36
N MET A 77 31.48 22.42 -19.13
CA MET A 77 32.46 23.46 -18.84
C MET A 77 33.80 23.18 -19.52
N THR A 78 34.23 21.92 -19.61
CA THR A 78 35.53 21.54 -20.20
C THR A 78 35.50 21.38 -21.72
N GLN A 79 34.38 20.93 -22.30
CA GLN A 79 34.28 20.63 -23.73
C GLN A 79 33.71 21.78 -24.55
N THR A 80 32.82 22.60 -23.99
CA THR A 80 32.05 23.59 -24.76
C THR A 80 32.33 25.02 -24.31
N SER A 81 32.69 25.22 -23.05
CA SER A 81 32.99 26.55 -22.53
C SER A 81 34.50 26.81 -22.57
N GLY A 82 34.93 28.00 -23.01
CA GLY A 82 36.33 28.43 -22.92
C GLY A 82 36.82 28.68 -21.48
N TRP A 83 36.12 28.17 -20.47
CA TRP A 83 36.42 28.36 -19.05
C TRP A 83 37.25 27.19 -18.53
N THR A 84 38.44 27.47 -18.00
CA THR A 84 39.24 26.49 -17.26
C THR A 84 38.99 26.64 -15.77
N TRP A 85 38.24 25.71 -15.17
CA TRP A 85 38.05 25.69 -13.72
C TRP A 85 39.38 25.29 -13.04
N LYS A 86 39.75 25.98 -11.95
CA LYS A 86 40.92 25.58 -11.18
C LYS A 86 40.62 24.27 -10.46
N LYS A 87 41.45 23.25 -10.71
CA LYS A 87 41.42 22.02 -9.94
C LYS A 87 41.78 22.33 -8.47
N PRO A 88 41.13 21.70 -7.49
CA PRO A 88 41.54 21.80 -6.09
C PRO A 88 42.96 21.28 -5.87
#